data_AF-A0AA43QNC4-F1
#
_entry.id   AF-A0AA43QNC4-F1
#
_cell.length_a   1.000
_cell.length_b   1.000
_cell.length_c   1.000
_cell.angle_alpha   90.00
_cell.angle_beta   90.00
_cell.angle_gamma   90.00
#
_symmetry.space_group_name_H-M   'P 1'
#
loop_
_entity.id
_entity.type
_entity.pdbx_description
1 polymer ?
#
loop_
_entity_poly.entity_id
_entity_poly.type
_entity_poly.pdbx_seq_one_letter_code
_entity_poly.pdbx_strand_id
1 'polypeptide(L)'
;MDSRLIINARAPRGQTKEGKASQSNKLDSLEDLDPRSNVDKILDQDIPKHSSAYSVRETYKIVRNKPGDFASKMRFPGQSNTDPQKASQDMMTELQERRPIAHRARRTVRSRPTVGRTIELNPVNGVDFGVGLRKLGQLVSREKIRSDRYRQMFHERAGMKRKRLKSERWRKLFKEGFRATVARVKEMRRKGW
;
A
#
# COMPACT_ATOMS: atom_id res chain seq x y z
N MET A 1 62.31 -3.04 -19.89
CA MET A 1 61.99 -2.00 -20.89
C MET A 1 61.12 -2.67 -21.95
N ASP A 2 60.11 -1.95 -22.43
CA ASP A 2 59.24 -2.24 -23.59
C ASP A 2 57.92 -2.98 -23.36
N SER A 3 57.04 -2.27 -22.65
CA SER A 3 55.87 -1.59 -23.23
C SER A 3 55.38 -2.08 -24.61
N ARG A 4 54.29 -2.86 -24.62
CA ARG A 4 53.40 -2.95 -25.80
C ARG A 4 52.02 -2.41 -25.45
N LEU A 5 51.87 -1.12 -25.72
CA LEU A 5 50.58 -0.44 -25.86
C LEU A 5 49.83 -1.06 -27.05
N ILE A 6 48.67 -1.67 -26.79
CA ILE A 6 47.68 -1.98 -27.84
C ILE A 6 46.66 -0.83 -27.82
N ILE A 7 46.83 0.10 -28.75
CA ILE A 7 45.92 1.20 -29.03
C ILE A 7 44.76 0.64 -29.86
N ASN A 8 43.56 0.58 -29.28
CA ASN A 8 42.34 0.26 -30.03
C ASN A 8 41.92 1.48 -30.86
N ALA A 9 41.98 1.32 -32.19
CA ALA A 9 41.53 2.29 -33.16
C ALA A 9 40.02 2.60 -33.02
N ARG A 10 39.69 3.88 -32.86
CA ARG A 10 38.32 4.40 -32.86
C ARG A 10 38.03 5.01 -34.23
N ALA A 11 37.06 4.44 -34.95
CA ALA A 11 36.64 4.93 -36.26
C ALA A 11 36.03 6.36 -36.17
N PRO A 12 36.29 7.26 -37.14
CA PRO A 12 35.68 8.58 -37.19
C PRO A 12 34.23 8.52 -37.69
N ARG A 13 33.31 9.16 -36.97
CA ARG A 13 31.93 9.40 -37.41
C ARG A 13 31.93 10.54 -38.44
N GLY A 14 31.41 10.24 -39.64
CA GLY A 14 31.26 11.21 -40.73
C GLY A 14 30.40 12.40 -40.34
N GLN A 15 30.87 13.57 -40.75
CA GLN A 15 30.12 14.83 -40.76
C GLN A 15 29.39 14.93 -42.11
N THR A 16 28.08 15.16 -42.10
CA THR A 16 27.34 15.63 -43.28
C THR A 16 26.51 16.85 -42.91
N LYS A 17 27.06 18.00 -43.31
CA LYS A 17 26.48 19.23 -43.88
C LYS A 17 25.07 19.70 -43.46
N GLU A 18 25.10 20.88 -42.85
CA GLU A 18 24.27 22.08 -43.07
C GLU A 18 22.97 21.97 -43.87
N GLY A 19 21.88 22.35 -43.21
CA GLY A 19 20.65 22.86 -43.82
C GLY A 19 20.09 23.97 -42.94
N LYS A 20 20.23 25.22 -43.40
CA LYS A 20 19.61 26.42 -42.81
C LYS A 20 18.10 26.40 -43.09
N ALA A 21 17.28 26.66 -42.08
CA ALA A 21 15.94 27.21 -42.25
C ALA A 21 15.60 28.08 -41.03
N SER A 22 15.69 29.38 -41.23
CA SER A 22 15.18 30.42 -40.35
C SER A 22 13.65 30.42 -40.39
N GLN A 23 12.99 30.37 -39.24
CA GLN A 23 11.73 31.09 -39.04
C GLN A 23 11.67 31.61 -37.60
N SER A 24 11.87 32.93 -37.51
CA SER A 24 11.50 33.76 -36.37
C SER A 24 9.98 33.85 -36.26
N ASN A 25 9.44 33.66 -35.07
CA ASN A 25 8.27 34.42 -34.61
C ASN A 25 8.47 34.76 -33.14
N LYS A 26 8.29 36.05 -32.87
CA LYS A 26 8.58 36.79 -31.65
C LYS A 26 7.23 37.08 -30.98
N LEU A 27 7.26 37.14 -29.65
CA LEU A 27 6.27 37.75 -28.74
C LEU A 27 5.05 36.88 -28.41
N ASP A 28 5.02 36.33 -27.19
CA ASP A 28 4.23 36.97 -26.13
C ASP A 28 4.75 36.59 -24.74
N SER A 29 4.86 37.61 -23.92
CA SER A 29 5.22 37.63 -22.50
C SER A 29 4.20 36.86 -21.66
N LEU A 30 4.69 35.83 -20.94
CA LEU A 30 4.04 35.24 -19.77
C LEU A 30 5.10 35.14 -18.67
N GLU A 31 5.42 36.29 -18.10
CA GLU A 31 5.77 36.35 -16.68
C GLU A 31 4.50 36.02 -15.86
N ASP A 32 4.71 35.47 -14.67
CA ASP A 32 3.70 35.22 -13.62
C ASP A 32 2.80 33.99 -13.77
N LEU A 33 3.39 32.80 -13.60
CA LEU A 33 2.71 31.70 -12.91
C LEU A 33 3.59 31.16 -11.80
N ASP A 34 3.60 31.88 -10.68
CA ASP A 34 4.15 31.42 -9.43
C ASP A 34 3.30 30.22 -8.92
N PRO A 35 3.84 28.99 -8.82
CA PRO A 35 3.06 27.80 -8.47
C PRO A 35 2.58 27.79 -7.00
N ARG A 36 2.91 28.83 -6.24
CA ARG A 36 2.49 29.07 -4.86
C ARG A 36 1.16 29.81 -4.75
N SER A 37 0.71 30.52 -5.78
CA SER A 37 -0.57 31.26 -5.73
C SER A 37 -1.81 30.35 -5.85
N ASN A 38 -1.61 29.08 -6.25
CA ASN A 38 -2.70 28.14 -6.46
C ASN A 38 -3.05 27.31 -5.22
N VAL A 39 -2.23 27.33 -4.16
CA VAL A 39 -2.59 26.70 -2.87
C VAL A 39 -3.58 27.56 -2.08
N ASP A 40 -3.52 28.88 -2.22
CA ASP A 40 -4.38 29.79 -1.46
C ASP A 40 -5.79 29.88 -2.06
N LYS A 41 -5.98 29.60 -3.36
CA LYS A 41 -7.30 29.53 -4.02
C LYS A 41 -8.03 28.21 -3.81
N ILE A 42 -7.35 27.18 -3.30
CA ILE A 42 -7.95 25.86 -3.00
C ILE A 42 -8.51 25.81 -1.57
N LEU A 43 -8.17 26.77 -0.72
CA LEU A 43 -8.56 26.77 0.68
C LEU A 43 -9.91 27.45 0.98
N ASP A 44 -10.49 28.15 0.00
CA ASP A 44 -11.70 28.98 0.20
C ASP A 44 -12.91 28.53 -0.62
N GLN A 45 -12.93 27.26 -1.06
CA GLN A 45 -14.17 26.65 -1.56
C GLN A 45 -14.96 26.07 -0.39
N ASP A 46 -16.10 26.71 -0.13
CA ASP A 46 -17.18 26.32 0.75
C ASP A 46 -17.24 24.81 1.03
N ILE A 47 -16.72 24.42 2.19
CA ILE A 47 -16.97 23.08 2.74
C ILE A 47 -18.45 23.08 3.14
N PRO A 48 -19.33 22.28 2.51
CA PRO A 48 -20.69 22.14 2.99
C PRO A 48 -20.61 21.61 4.42
N LYS A 49 -21.04 22.44 5.38
CA LYS A 49 -21.35 22.03 6.75
C LYS A 49 -22.50 21.04 6.65
N HIS A 50 -22.20 19.76 6.38
CA HIS A 50 -23.19 18.71 6.53
C HIS A 50 -23.53 18.64 8.01
N SER A 51 -24.67 19.24 8.35
CA SER A 51 -25.33 19.02 9.62
C SER A 51 -25.42 17.53 9.85
N SER A 52 -24.78 17.10 10.92
CA SER A 52 -25.20 15.99 11.76
C SER A 52 -26.70 15.72 11.64
N ALA A 53 -27.10 14.72 10.84
CA ALA A 53 -28.37 14.01 10.95
C ALA A 53 -28.49 12.94 9.84
N TYR A 54 -27.63 11.91 9.88
CA TYR A 54 -27.99 10.65 9.23
C TYR A 54 -27.88 9.51 10.24
N SER A 55 -29.07 9.05 10.61
CA SER A 55 -29.38 7.95 11.51
C SER A 55 -28.69 6.66 11.07
N VAL A 56 -27.57 6.33 11.72
CA VAL A 56 -27.07 4.95 11.79
C VAL A 56 -27.84 4.25 12.92
N ARG A 57 -29.04 3.73 12.60
CA ARG A 57 -29.65 2.68 13.43
C ARG A 57 -29.07 1.34 12.99
N GLU A 58 -27.81 1.12 13.33
CA GLU A 58 -27.31 -0.23 13.57
C GLU A 58 -27.22 -0.39 15.09
N THR A 59 -28.26 -0.98 15.67
CA THR A 59 -28.26 -1.33 17.09
C THR A 59 -27.36 -2.55 17.29
N TYR A 60 -26.05 -2.37 17.28
CA TYR A 60 -25.18 -3.28 18.01
C TYR A 60 -25.37 -2.96 19.50
N LYS A 61 -26.21 -3.75 20.17
CA LYS A 61 -26.33 -3.70 21.62
C LYS A 61 -24.96 -4.08 22.19
N ILE A 62 -24.18 -3.09 22.63
CA ILE A 62 -23.06 -3.33 23.53
C ILE A 62 -23.70 -3.85 24.81
N VAL A 63 -23.65 -5.17 25.02
CA VAL A 63 -24.04 -5.79 26.28
C VAL A 63 -23.01 -5.36 27.31
N ARG A 64 -23.25 -4.21 27.94
CA ARG A 64 -22.54 -3.82 29.16
C ARG A 64 -23.05 -4.76 30.24
N ASN A 65 -22.33 -5.86 30.46
CA ASN A 65 -22.55 -6.70 31.62
C ASN A 65 -22.49 -5.80 32.85
N LYS A 66 -23.59 -5.65 33.57
CA LYS A 66 -23.54 -5.00 34.88
C LYS A 66 -22.58 -5.83 35.73
N PRO A 67 -21.64 -5.23 36.49
CA PRO A 67 -20.86 -6.00 37.46
C PRO A 67 -21.86 -6.65 38.43
N GLY A 68 -22.07 -7.96 38.29
CA GLY A 68 -23.12 -8.72 38.98
C GLY A 68 -23.92 -9.70 38.09
N ASP A 69 -24.03 -9.45 36.78
CA ASP A 69 -24.77 -10.35 35.85
C ASP A 69 -24.10 -11.71 35.65
N PHE A 70 -22.80 -11.80 35.94
CA PHE A 70 -22.06 -13.06 35.91
C PHE A 70 -22.54 -14.03 37.00
N ALA A 71 -22.91 -13.52 38.19
CA ALA A 71 -23.35 -14.34 39.31
C ALA A 71 -24.77 -14.91 39.11
N SER A 72 -25.68 -14.18 38.44
CA SER A 72 -27.04 -14.68 38.14
C SER A 72 -27.07 -15.75 37.03
N LYS A 73 -26.04 -15.84 36.19
CA LYS A 73 -25.90 -16.90 35.17
C LYS A 73 -25.14 -18.12 35.65
N MET A 74 -24.41 -18.00 36.76
CA MET A 74 -23.78 -19.14 37.42
C MET A 74 -24.87 -19.85 38.24
N ARG A 75 -25.36 -20.99 37.72
CA ARG A 75 -26.20 -21.90 38.52
C ARG A 75 -25.30 -22.49 39.62
N PHE A 76 -25.35 -21.89 40.82
CA PHE A 76 -24.77 -22.49 42.02
C PHE A 76 -25.53 -23.79 42.31
N PRO A 77 -24.87 -24.95 42.46
CA PRO A 77 -25.54 -26.18 42.86
C PRO A 77 -26.00 -26.01 44.31
N GLY A 78 -27.26 -25.65 44.52
CA GLY A 78 -27.79 -25.51 45.87
C GLY A 78 -29.13 -24.81 46.03
N GLN A 79 -29.70 -24.14 45.02
CA GLN A 79 -30.99 -23.46 45.20
C GLN A 79 -31.87 -23.50 43.94
N SER A 80 -32.71 -24.53 43.84
CA SER A 80 -34.07 -24.43 43.27
C SER A 80 -34.79 -25.77 43.38
N ASN A 81 -35.98 -25.78 43.98
CA ASN A 81 -36.94 -26.88 43.91
C ASN A 81 -37.49 -26.99 42.47
N THR A 82 -36.72 -27.58 41.58
CA THR A 82 -37.15 -27.89 40.21
C THR A 82 -37.11 -29.38 40.00
N ASP A 83 -38.25 -29.97 39.62
CA ASP A 83 -38.41 -31.40 39.40
C ASP A 83 -37.26 -31.96 38.53
N PRO A 84 -36.60 -33.05 38.94
CA PRO A 84 -35.45 -33.60 38.22
C PRO A 84 -35.83 -34.02 36.78
N GLN A 85 -37.09 -34.37 36.55
CA GLN A 85 -37.61 -34.70 35.23
C GLN A 85 -37.68 -33.48 34.30
N LYS A 86 -38.09 -32.31 34.79
CA LYS A 86 -38.13 -31.08 33.99
C LYS A 86 -36.74 -30.60 33.60
N ALA A 87 -35.77 -30.65 34.51
CA ALA A 87 -34.38 -30.29 34.20
C ALA A 87 -33.79 -31.18 33.10
N SER A 88 -34.11 -32.48 33.11
CA SER A 88 -33.69 -33.41 32.05
C SER A 88 -34.37 -33.12 30.70
N GLN A 89 -35.64 -32.74 30.72
CA GLN A 89 -36.38 -32.36 29.51
C GLN A 89 -35.87 -31.05 28.93
N ASP A 90 -35.68 -30.01 29.74
CA ASP A 90 -35.14 -28.72 29.30
C ASP A 90 -33.74 -28.88 28.69
N MET A 91 -32.90 -29.75 29.26
CA MET A 91 -31.58 -30.10 28.70
C MET A 91 -31.71 -30.82 27.35
N MET A 92 -32.62 -31.79 27.23
CA MET A 92 -32.88 -32.50 25.96
C MET A 92 -33.42 -31.56 24.87
N THR A 93 -34.34 -30.66 25.24
CA THR A 93 -34.89 -29.65 24.35
C THR A 93 -33.82 -28.65 23.93
N GLU A 94 -32.93 -28.20 24.83
CA GLU A 94 -31.80 -27.35 24.47
C GLU A 94 -30.83 -28.06 23.51
N LEU A 95 -30.60 -29.36 23.68
CA LEU A 95 -29.77 -30.16 22.77
C LEU A 95 -30.42 -30.35 21.39
N GLN A 96 -31.76 -30.47 21.33
CA GLN A 96 -32.51 -30.56 20.06
C GLN A 96 -32.66 -29.20 19.36
N GLU A 97 -32.79 -28.12 20.12
CA GLU A 97 -33.01 -26.76 19.59
C GLU A 97 -31.70 -26.03 19.24
N ARG A 98 -30.56 -26.55 19.72
CA ARG A 98 -29.24 -26.28 19.14
C ARG A 98 -29.21 -26.83 17.71
N ARG A 99 -29.75 -26.04 16.77
CA ARG A 99 -29.49 -26.18 15.35
C ARG A 99 -27.98 -26.44 15.21
N PRO A 100 -27.55 -27.54 14.59
CA PRO A 100 -26.12 -27.74 14.37
C PRO A 100 -25.65 -26.48 13.67
N ILE A 101 -24.66 -25.80 14.26
CA ILE A 101 -24.00 -24.67 13.61
C ILE A 101 -23.54 -25.27 12.29
N ALA A 102 -24.27 -24.96 11.21
CA ALA A 102 -23.84 -25.29 9.87
C ALA A 102 -22.45 -24.69 9.82
N HIS A 103 -21.45 -25.56 9.88
CA HIS A 103 -20.05 -25.20 9.88
C HIS A 103 -19.90 -24.51 8.55
N ARG A 104 -20.06 -23.16 8.55
CA ARG A 104 -20.11 -22.31 7.36
C ARG A 104 -19.05 -22.89 6.46
N ALA A 105 -19.45 -23.56 5.38
CA ALA A 105 -18.56 -24.38 4.57
C ALA A 105 -17.31 -23.53 4.40
N ARG A 106 -16.19 -23.93 5.04
CA ARG A 106 -15.06 -23.02 5.29
C ARG A 106 -14.66 -22.53 3.91
N ARG A 107 -15.04 -21.30 3.54
CA ARG A 107 -14.79 -20.79 2.20
C ARG A 107 -13.29 -20.78 2.08
N THR A 108 -12.75 -21.76 1.35
CA THR A 108 -11.32 -21.91 1.19
C THR A 108 -10.87 -20.73 0.37
N VAL A 109 -10.10 -19.83 0.99
CA VAL A 109 -9.53 -18.70 0.29
C VAL A 109 -8.63 -19.29 -0.79
N ARG A 110 -8.90 -18.94 -2.05
CA ARG A 110 -8.13 -19.44 -3.19
C ARG A 110 -6.69 -18.96 -3.09
N SER A 111 -5.79 -19.75 -2.53
CA SER A 111 -4.38 -19.39 -2.31
C SER A 111 -3.58 -19.44 -3.62
N ARG A 112 -3.82 -18.48 -4.51
CA ARG A 112 -3.00 -18.27 -5.70
C ARG A 112 -2.00 -17.15 -5.47
N PRO A 113 -0.85 -17.15 -6.17
CA PRO A 113 0.06 -16.01 -6.19
C PRO A 113 -0.58 -14.70 -6.66
N THR A 114 -1.78 -14.75 -7.27
CA THR A 114 -2.56 -13.59 -7.69
C THR A 114 -3.26 -12.88 -6.52
N VAL A 115 -3.48 -13.54 -5.39
CA VAL A 115 -4.23 -12.97 -4.25
C VAL A 115 -3.59 -11.69 -3.73
N GLY A 116 -2.27 -11.68 -3.52
CA GLY A 116 -1.53 -10.48 -3.07
C GLY A 116 -1.47 -9.35 -4.10
N ARG A 117 -1.92 -9.59 -5.33
CA ARG A 117 -1.90 -8.65 -6.46
C ARG A 117 -3.31 -8.31 -6.95
N THR A 118 -4.33 -8.75 -6.22
CA THR A 118 -5.72 -8.46 -6.51
C THR A 118 -6.15 -7.28 -5.64
N ILE A 119 -6.87 -6.33 -6.24
CA ILE A 119 -7.47 -5.21 -5.52
C ILE A 119 -8.97 -5.28 -5.77
N GLU A 120 -9.73 -5.38 -4.70
CA GLU A 120 -11.18 -5.32 -4.76
C GLU A 120 -11.64 -3.88 -4.96
N LEU A 121 -12.49 -3.69 -5.97
CA LEU A 121 -13.11 -2.39 -6.23
C LEU A 121 -14.33 -2.27 -5.34
N ASN A 122 -14.35 -1.21 -4.54
CA ASN A 122 -15.42 -0.93 -3.60
C ASN A 122 -15.79 0.54 -3.76
N PRO A 123 -16.81 0.88 -4.57
CA PRO A 123 -17.18 2.27 -4.84
C PRO A 123 -17.64 2.98 -3.57
N VAL A 124 -18.26 2.25 -2.62
CA VAL A 124 -18.63 2.76 -1.29
C VAL A 124 -17.42 3.22 -0.48
N ASN A 125 -16.27 2.58 -0.67
CA ASN A 125 -15.02 2.89 0.02
C ASN A 125 -14.13 3.88 -0.77
N GLY A 126 -14.68 4.51 -1.82
CA GLY A 126 -13.95 5.43 -2.70
C GLY A 126 -12.84 4.76 -3.51
N VAL A 127 -12.92 3.44 -3.73
CA VAL A 127 -11.99 2.71 -4.60
C VAL A 127 -12.66 2.43 -5.93
N ASP A 128 -12.73 3.48 -6.74
CA ASP A 128 -13.17 3.39 -8.12
C ASP A 128 -12.13 2.67 -8.98
N PHE A 129 -12.51 2.29 -10.19
CA PHE A 129 -11.64 1.60 -11.13
C PHE A 129 -10.31 2.34 -11.37
N GLY A 130 -10.36 3.67 -11.57
CA GLY A 130 -9.15 4.48 -11.77
C GLY A 130 -8.21 4.46 -10.57
N VAL A 131 -8.75 4.58 -9.35
CA VAL A 131 -7.98 4.50 -8.10
C VAL A 131 -7.43 3.08 -7.92
N GLY A 132 -8.23 2.07 -8.21
CA GLY A 132 -7.85 0.66 -8.18
C GLY A 132 -6.66 0.36 -9.10
N LEU A 133 -6.69 0.84 -10.34
CA LEU A 133 -5.57 0.67 -11.28
C LEU A 133 -4.29 1.36 -10.80
N ARG A 134 -4.39 2.56 -10.21
CA ARG A 134 -3.22 3.25 -9.63
C ARG A 134 -2.64 2.47 -8.45
N LYS A 135 -3.50 1.98 -7.55
CA LYS A 135 -3.09 1.13 -6.42
C LYS A 135 -2.43 -0.15 -6.93
N LEU A 136 -2.98 -0.79 -7.96
CA LEU A 136 -2.42 -1.98 -8.57
C LEU A 136 -1.03 -1.71 -9.17
N GLY A 137 -0.88 -0.59 -9.89
CA GLY A 137 0.42 -0.15 -10.41
C GLY A 137 1.47 0.07 -9.32
N GLN A 138 1.06 0.63 -8.16
CA GLN A 138 1.93 0.78 -7.01
C GLN A 138 2.32 -0.57 -6.39
N LEU A 139 1.38 -1.51 -6.22
CA LEU A 139 1.67 -2.85 -5.70
C LEU A 139 2.68 -3.58 -6.58
N VAL A 140 2.44 -3.64 -7.90
CA VAL A 140 3.34 -4.27 -8.87
C VAL A 140 4.75 -3.66 -8.83
N SER A 141 4.84 -2.34 -8.63
CA SER A 141 6.12 -1.62 -8.54
C SER A 141 6.85 -1.88 -7.23
N ARG A 142 6.13 -1.94 -6.09
CA ARG A 142 6.67 -2.26 -4.76
C ARG A 142 7.23 -3.68 -4.71
N GLU A 143 6.52 -4.64 -5.30
CA GLU A 143 6.96 -6.03 -5.43
C GLU A 143 8.07 -6.23 -6.48
N LYS A 144 8.36 -5.23 -7.32
CA LYS A 144 9.41 -5.26 -8.36
C LYS A 144 9.20 -6.35 -9.42
N ILE A 145 7.97 -6.78 -9.67
CA ILE A 145 7.61 -7.86 -10.60
C ILE A 145 8.19 -7.64 -12.01
N ARG A 146 8.09 -6.40 -12.52
CA ARG A 146 8.65 -6.06 -13.83
C ARG A 146 10.16 -6.33 -13.89
N SER A 147 10.89 -5.90 -12.87
CA SER A 147 12.33 -6.11 -12.77
C SER A 147 12.69 -7.59 -12.62
N ASP A 148 11.90 -8.36 -11.87
CA ASP A 148 12.09 -9.80 -11.76
C ASP A 148 11.83 -10.51 -13.08
N ARG A 149 10.75 -10.16 -13.79
CA ARG A 149 10.45 -10.67 -15.14
C ARG A 149 11.63 -10.45 -16.08
N TYR A 150 12.15 -9.22 -16.19
CA TYR A 150 13.30 -8.93 -17.05
C TYR A 150 14.56 -9.72 -16.65
N ARG A 151 14.79 -9.93 -15.34
CA ARG A 151 15.92 -10.73 -14.84
C ARG A 151 15.74 -12.22 -15.08
N GLN A 152 14.51 -12.72 -15.19
CA GLN A 152 14.21 -14.12 -15.45
C GLN A 152 14.25 -14.47 -16.94
N MET A 153 14.17 -13.49 -17.85
CA MET A 153 14.21 -13.73 -19.30
C MET A 153 15.50 -14.42 -19.75
N PHE A 154 16.61 -14.19 -19.06
CA PHE A 154 17.91 -14.78 -19.39
C PHE A 154 18.60 -15.36 -18.17
N HIS A 155 19.32 -16.46 -18.37
CA HIS A 155 20.13 -17.04 -17.30
C HIS A 155 21.30 -16.11 -16.94
N GLU A 156 21.29 -15.62 -15.71
CA GLU A 156 22.42 -14.91 -15.11
C GLU A 156 23.33 -15.91 -14.36
N ARG A 157 24.60 -16.01 -14.76
CA ARG A 157 25.59 -16.85 -14.07
C ARG A 157 25.71 -16.42 -12.59
N ALA A 158 25.86 -17.39 -11.69
CA ALA A 158 25.89 -17.13 -10.25
C ALA A 158 26.96 -16.10 -9.82
N GLY A 159 28.15 -16.13 -10.42
CA GLY A 159 29.21 -15.15 -10.14
C GLY A 159 28.86 -13.73 -10.59
N MET A 160 28.22 -13.60 -11.75
CA MET A 160 27.76 -12.31 -12.28
C MET A 160 26.64 -11.73 -11.41
N LYS A 161 25.69 -12.59 -10.99
CA LYS A 161 24.63 -12.24 -10.04
C LYS A 161 25.18 -11.72 -8.71
N ARG A 162 26.20 -12.39 -8.14
CA ARG A 162 26.85 -11.94 -6.89
C ARG A 162 27.49 -10.56 -7.05
N LYS A 163 28.22 -10.32 -8.15
CA LYS A 163 28.84 -9.02 -8.45
C LYS A 163 27.80 -7.91 -8.60
N ARG A 164 26.71 -8.17 -9.33
CA ARG A 164 25.59 -7.23 -9.48
C ARG A 164 24.92 -6.93 -8.14
N LEU A 165 24.58 -7.95 -7.35
CA LEU A 165 23.95 -7.75 -6.03
C LEU A 165 24.85 -6.98 -5.07
N LYS A 166 26.17 -7.20 -5.10
CA LYS A 166 27.13 -6.42 -4.30
C LYS A 166 27.11 -4.94 -4.69
N SER A 167 27.17 -4.64 -6.00
CA SER A 167 27.16 -3.25 -6.48
C SER A 167 25.81 -2.55 -6.28
N GLU A 168 24.69 -3.27 -6.41
CA GLU A 168 23.35 -2.75 -6.11
C GLU A 168 23.19 -2.39 -4.62
N ARG A 169 23.60 -3.29 -3.71
CA ARG A 169 23.54 -3.04 -2.27
C ARG A 169 24.42 -1.84 -1.89
N TRP A 170 25.64 -1.78 -2.40
CA TRP A 170 26.54 -0.67 -2.13
C TRP A 170 25.97 0.66 -2.63
N ARG A 171 25.46 0.73 -3.86
CA ARG A 171 24.80 1.95 -4.38
C ARG A 171 23.60 2.37 -3.53
N LYS A 172 22.81 1.42 -3.04
CA LYS A 172 21.68 1.69 -2.15
C LYS A 172 22.15 2.31 -0.83
N LEU A 173 23.10 1.68 -0.16
CA LEU A 173 23.67 2.16 1.11
C LEU A 173 24.36 3.51 0.95
N PHE A 174 25.15 3.69 -0.11
CA PHE A 174 25.80 4.95 -0.42
C PHE A 174 24.77 6.08 -0.62
N LYS A 175 23.70 5.82 -1.40
CA LYS A 175 22.62 6.80 -1.60
C LYS A 175 21.92 7.15 -0.29
N GLU A 176 21.67 6.16 0.58
CA GLU A 176 21.05 6.38 1.89
C GLU A 176 21.94 7.23 2.80
N GLY A 177 23.22 6.88 2.93
CA GLY A 177 24.21 7.65 3.68
C GLY A 177 24.38 9.08 3.15
N PHE A 178 24.50 9.23 1.82
CA PHE A 178 24.62 10.55 1.19
C PHE A 178 23.40 11.43 1.43
N ARG A 179 22.19 10.87 1.34
CA ARG A 179 20.95 11.61 1.67
C ARG A 179 20.93 12.05 3.13
N ALA A 180 21.41 11.22 4.06
CA ALA A 180 21.50 11.57 5.47
C ALA A 180 22.51 12.70 5.72
N THR A 181 23.69 12.65 5.09
CA THR A 181 24.70 13.73 5.17
C THR A 181 24.15 15.04 4.63
N VAL A 182 23.50 15.02 3.46
CA VAL A 182 22.89 16.24 2.89
C VAL A 182 21.77 16.77 3.77
N ALA A 183 20.94 15.90 4.37
CA ALA A 183 19.92 16.31 5.32
C ALA A 183 20.55 16.98 6.56
N ARG A 184 21.66 16.43 7.08
CA ARG A 184 22.39 17.01 8.20
C ARG A 184 23.01 18.36 7.86
N VAL A 185 23.61 18.51 6.68
CA VAL A 185 24.13 19.81 6.20
C VAL A 185 23.00 20.83 6.10
N LYS A 186 21.84 20.47 5.56
CA LYS A 186 20.67 21.36 5.51
C LYS A 186 20.19 21.76 6.90
N GLU A 187 20.25 20.84 7.87
CA GLU A 187 19.90 21.12 9.26
C GLU A 187 20.88 22.08 9.93
N MET A 188 22.20 21.89 9.74
CA MET A 188 23.25 22.77 10.26
C MET A 188 23.13 24.17 9.66
N ARG A 189 22.95 24.25 8.34
CA ARG A 189 22.68 25.51 7.63
C ARG A 189 21.47 26.24 8.19
N ARG A 190 20.38 25.53 8.51
CA ARG A 190 19.18 26.12 9.13
C ARG A 190 19.46 26.66 10.54
N LYS A 191 20.39 26.04 11.27
CA LYS A 191 20.83 26.48 12.60
C LYS A 191 21.84 27.63 12.56
N GLY A 192 22.34 28.00 11.39
CA GLY A 192 23.33 29.07 11.22
C GLY A 192 24.79 28.60 11.33
N TRP A 193 25.03 27.29 11.25
CA TRP A 193 26.37 26.72 11.07
C TRP A 193 26.72 26.56 9.60
#